data_AF-A0A9D7RMD3-F1
#
_entry.id   AF-A0A9D7RMD3-F1
#
_cell.length_a   1.000
_cell.length_b   1.000
_cell.length_c   1.000
_cell.angle_alpha   90.00
_cell.angle_beta   90.00
_cell.angle_gamma   90.00
#
_symmetry.space_group_name_H-M   'P 1'
#
loop_
_entity.id
_entity.type
_entity.pdbx_description
1 polymer ?
#
loop_
_entity_poly.entity_id
_entity_poly.type
_entity_poly.pdbx_seq_one_letter_code
_entity_poly.pdbx_strand_id
1 'polypeptide(L)'
;MAAGISSWGLPISRLFMAMYRNDTFRAKFLLAVEALLDGPLSAKRCTSELETMVALMTPEMERHTARWRKPLDREAWEQEVNVVRAYAKGREAACREQLARLRDKHNAE
;
A
#
# COMPACT_ATOMS: atom_id res chain seq x y z
N MET A 1 17.77 -2.41 -13.40
CA MET A 1 18.13 -1.70 -12.15
C MET A 1 17.51 -0.31 -12.20
N ALA A 2 16.34 -0.10 -11.59
CA ALA A 2 15.77 1.24 -11.47
C ALA A 2 16.53 1.97 -10.35
N ALA A 3 17.28 3.02 -10.71
CA ALA A 3 17.89 3.91 -9.74
C ALA A 3 16.78 4.56 -8.92
N GLY A 4 16.66 4.18 -7.65
CA GLY A 4 15.69 4.77 -6.74
C GLY A 4 15.96 6.27 -6.64
N ILE A 5 14.98 7.08 -7.02
CA ILE A 5 15.04 8.54 -6.81
C ILE A 5 15.17 8.77 -5.31
N SER A 6 16.34 9.24 -4.88
CA SER A 6 16.58 9.63 -3.49
C SER A 6 15.70 10.84 -3.16
N SER A 7 14.57 10.59 -2.51
CA SER A 7 13.58 11.60 -2.13
C SER A 7 13.99 12.45 -0.93
N TRP A 8 15.16 12.17 -0.35
CA TRP A 8 15.69 12.82 0.86
C TRP A 8 15.96 14.33 0.69
N GLY A 9 16.06 14.83 -0.54
CA GLY A 9 16.27 16.25 -0.84
C GLY A 9 15.01 17.07 -1.17
N LEU A 10 13.84 16.44 -1.32
CA LEU A 10 12.64 17.14 -1.78
C LEU A 10 12.03 18.03 -0.67
N PRO A 11 11.45 19.20 -1.00
CA PRO A 11 10.84 20.09 -0.01
C PRO A 11 9.77 19.40 0.85
N ILE A 12 9.02 18.46 0.27
CA ILE A 12 7.95 17.72 0.95
C ILE A 12 8.50 16.79 2.03
N SER A 13 9.61 16.08 1.77
CA SER A 13 10.22 15.19 2.78
C SER A 13 10.81 15.98 3.94
N ARG A 14 11.42 17.14 3.67
CA ARG A 14 11.90 18.07 4.71
C ARG A 14 10.76 18.64 5.54
N LEU A 15 9.66 19.06 4.91
CA LEU A 15 8.48 19.54 5.60
C LEU A 15 7.86 18.45 6.48
N PHE A 16 7.70 17.24 5.96
CA PHE A 16 7.22 16.10 6.73
C PHE A 16 8.07 15.86 7.98
N MET A 17 9.40 15.82 7.83
CA MET A 17 10.30 15.60 8.96
C MET A 17 10.23 16.75 9.99
N ALA A 18 10.10 17.99 9.53
CA ALA A 18 9.91 19.14 10.42
C ALA A 18 8.60 19.04 11.22
N MET A 19 7.50 18.64 10.58
CA MET A 19 6.23 18.41 11.26
C MET A 19 6.31 17.22 12.22
N TYR A 20 7.00 16.14 11.84
CA TYR A 20 7.11 14.93 12.68
C TYR A 20 7.94 15.17 13.96
N ARG A 21 8.88 16.13 13.96
CA ARG A 21 9.61 16.55 15.17
C ARG A 21 8.73 17.29 16.17
N ASN A 22 7.64 17.90 15.73
CA ASN A 22 6.70 18.56 16.63
C ASN A 22 5.74 17.51 17.26
N ASP A 23 5.68 17.48 18.59
CA ASP A 23 4.92 16.45 19.33
C ASP A 23 3.44 16.39 18.97
N THR A 24 2.80 17.56 18.81
CA THR A 24 1.37 17.64 18.46
C THR A 24 1.10 17.09 17.07
N PHE A 25 1.91 17.45 16.08
CA PHE A 25 1.74 16.95 14.71
C PHE A 25 2.10 15.47 14.60
N ARG A 26 3.12 15.02 15.33
CA ARG A 26 3.48 13.60 15.42
C ARG A 26 2.34 12.76 15.98
N ALA A 27 1.78 13.15 17.13
CA ALA A 27 0.66 12.43 17.74
C ALA A 27 -0.54 12.33 16.78
N LYS A 28 -0.88 13.43 16.08
CA LYS A 28 -1.93 13.44 15.06
C LYS A 28 -1.62 12.51 13.89
N PHE A 29 -0.38 12.50 13.40
CA PHE A 29 0.05 11.62 12.33
C PHE A 29 -0.07 10.14 12.73
N LEU A 30 0.47 9.77 13.90
CA LEU A 30 0.44 8.40 14.40
C LEU A 30 -1.01 7.89 14.53
N LEU A 31 -1.88 8.70 15.16
CA LEU A 31 -3.30 8.39 15.31
C LEU A 31 -3.99 8.21 13.95
N ALA A 32 -3.71 9.09 12.98
CA ALA A 32 -4.31 9.02 11.65
C ALA A 32 -3.86 7.75 10.90
N VAL A 33 -2.58 7.38 10.98
CA VAL A 33 -2.07 6.15 10.35
C VAL A 33 -2.70 4.92 11.00
N GLU A 34 -2.80 4.86 12.33
CA GLU A 34 -3.46 3.75 13.03
C GLU A 34 -4.93 3.61 12.61
N ALA A 35 -5.68 4.72 12.61
CA ALA A 35 -7.08 4.71 12.18
C ALA A 35 -7.25 4.21 10.73
N LEU A 36 -6.31 4.54 9.84
CA LEU A 36 -6.31 4.02 8.48
C LEU A 36 -6.04 2.51 8.43
N LEU A 37 -5.04 2.02 9.18
CA LEU A 37 -4.66 0.61 9.22
C LEU A 37 -5.71 -0.27 9.90
N ASP A 38 -6.45 0.26 10.88
CA ASP A 38 -7.54 -0.45 11.55
C ASP A 38 -8.84 -0.45 10.72
N GLY A 39 -8.98 0.50 9.79
CA GLY A 39 -10.18 0.67 8.98
C GLY A 39 -9.94 0.42 7.49
N PRO A 40 -9.94 1.48 6.66
CA PRO A 40 -9.99 1.37 5.19
C PRO A 40 -8.76 0.67 4.59
N LEU A 41 -7.60 0.73 5.24
CA LEU A 41 -6.36 0.11 4.78
C LEU A 41 -6.03 -1.20 5.51
N SER A 42 -6.97 -1.75 6.29
CA SER A 42 -6.81 -3.08 6.90
C SER A 42 -6.65 -4.15 5.82
N ALA A 43 -5.84 -5.17 6.09
CA ALA A 43 -5.61 -6.29 5.19
C ALA A 43 -6.92 -6.99 4.83
N LYS A 44 -7.84 -7.08 5.80
CA LYS A 44 -9.20 -7.61 5.60
C LYS A 44 -9.99 -6.79 4.59
N ARG A 45 -10.06 -5.45 4.75
CA ARG A 45 -10.81 -4.59 3.82
C ARG A 45 -10.20 -4.61 2.44
N CYS A 46 -8.89 -4.40 2.33
CA CYS A 46 -8.16 -4.41 1.06
C CYS A 46 -8.33 -5.74 0.30
N THR A 47 -8.22 -6.87 1.01
CA THR A 47 -8.42 -8.19 0.40
C THR A 47 -9.87 -8.37 -0.07
N SER A 48 -10.86 -7.98 0.74
CA SER A 48 -12.27 -8.08 0.37
C SER A 48 -12.63 -7.25 -0.85
N GLU A 49 -12.11 -6.03 -0.95
CA GLU A 49 -12.29 -5.16 -2.11
C GLU A 49 -11.65 -5.77 -3.36
N LEU A 50 -10.42 -6.29 -3.23
CA LEU A 50 -9.74 -6.96 -4.33
C LEU A 50 -10.54 -8.17 -4.84
N GLU A 51 -11.01 -9.06 -3.97
CA GLU A 51 -11.78 -10.22 -4.40
C GLU A 51 -13.11 -9.81 -5.06
N THR A 52 -13.72 -8.69 -4.62
CA THR A 52 -14.90 -8.13 -5.28
C THR A 52 -14.58 -7.69 -6.70
N MET A 53 -13.47 -6.97 -6.90
CA MET A 53 -13.02 -6.56 -8.24
C MET A 53 -12.68 -7.76 -9.12
N VAL A 54 -11.97 -8.75 -8.58
CA VAL A 54 -11.61 -9.98 -9.30
C VAL A 54 -12.87 -10.71 -9.76
N ALA A 55 -13.84 -10.91 -8.87
CA ALA A 55 -15.09 -11.60 -9.22
C ALA A 55 -15.86 -10.90 -10.35
N LEU A 56 -15.88 -9.57 -10.37
CA LEU A 56 -16.51 -8.78 -11.42
C LEU A 56 -15.74 -8.86 -12.75
N MET A 57 -14.42 -8.92 -12.69
CA MET A 57 -13.56 -8.89 -13.88
C MET A 57 -13.37 -10.27 -14.53
N THR A 58 -13.29 -11.35 -13.74
CA THR A 58 -13.03 -12.72 -14.24
C THR A 58 -13.84 -13.10 -15.48
N PRO A 59 -15.18 -12.96 -15.52
CA PRO A 59 -15.95 -13.38 -16.70
C PRO A 59 -15.66 -12.53 -17.95
N GLU A 60 -15.17 -11.30 -17.78
CA GLU A 60 -14.85 -10.40 -18.90
C GLU A 60 -13.45 -10.61 -19.46
N MET A 61 -12.58 -11.33 -18.74
CA MET A 61 -11.15 -11.42 -19.10
C MET A 61 -10.90 -12.12 -20.42
N GLU A 62 -11.66 -13.17 -20.75
CA GLU A 62 -11.53 -13.86 -22.03
C GLU A 62 -11.82 -12.91 -23.20
N ARG A 63 -12.91 -12.14 -23.11
CA ARG A 63 -13.28 -11.12 -24.10
C ARG A 63 -12.24 -10.00 -24.16
N HIS A 64 -11.73 -9.56 -23.00
CA HIS A 64 -10.72 -8.52 -22.90
C HIS A 64 -9.42 -8.96 -23.60
N THR A 65 -8.92 -10.15 -23.29
CA THR A 65 -7.71 -10.73 -23.91
C THR A 65 -7.88 -10.93 -25.40
N ALA A 66 -9.02 -11.46 -25.86
CA ALA A 66 -9.28 -11.64 -27.29
C ALA A 66 -9.22 -10.31 -28.07
N ARG A 67 -9.74 -9.23 -27.47
CA ARG A 67 -9.78 -7.90 -28.10
C ARG A 67 -8.43 -7.17 -28.06
N TRP A 68 -7.79 -7.15 -26.89
CA TRP A 68 -6.63 -6.29 -26.62
C TRP A 68 -5.30 -7.03 -26.65
N ARG A 69 -5.32 -8.37 -26.73
CA ARG A 69 -4.14 -9.26 -26.70
C ARG A 69 -3.26 -9.05 -25.46
N LYS A 70 -3.88 -8.58 -24.38
CA LYS A 70 -3.29 -8.32 -23.07
C LYS A 70 -4.35 -8.57 -22.00
N PRO A 71 -4.04 -9.20 -20.87
CA PRO A 71 -2.86 -10.06 -20.65
C PRO A 71 -2.82 -11.22 -21.66
N LEU A 72 -1.71 -11.95 -21.74
CA LEU A 72 -1.47 -12.99 -22.76
C LEU A 72 -2.64 -13.99 -22.84
N ASP A 73 -3.11 -14.41 -21.67
CA ASP A 73 -4.23 -15.29 -21.44
C ASP A 73 -4.81 -15.02 -20.04
N ARG A 74 -5.81 -15.81 -19.66
CA ARG A 74 -6.42 -15.74 -18.33
C ARG A 74 -5.45 -16.13 -17.21
N GLU A 75 -4.52 -17.05 -17.47
CA GLU A 75 -3.57 -17.51 -16.46
C GLU A 75 -2.58 -16.38 -16.10
N ALA A 76 -2.05 -15.69 -17.11
CA ALA A 76 -1.21 -14.51 -16.93
C ALA A 76 -1.93 -13.40 -16.15
N TRP A 77 -3.23 -13.22 -16.38
CA TRP A 77 -4.03 -12.31 -15.56
C TRP A 77 -4.09 -12.75 -14.08
N GLU A 78 -4.39 -14.03 -13.84
CA GLU A 78 -4.50 -14.59 -12.49
C GLU A 78 -3.17 -14.50 -11.72
N GLN A 79 -2.03 -14.62 -12.42
CA GLN A 79 -0.70 -14.39 -11.84
C GLN A 79 -0.53 -12.95 -11.35
N GLU A 80 -0.91 -11.94 -12.14
CA GLU A 80 -0.88 -10.54 -11.72
C GLU A 80 -1.84 -10.26 -10.55
N VAL A 81 -3.04 -10.86 -10.57
CA VAL A 81 -3.98 -10.80 -9.44
C VAL A 81 -3.33 -11.36 -8.17
N ASN A 82 -2.57 -12.45 -8.26
CA ASN A 82 -1.88 -13.04 -7.12
C ASN A 82 -0.79 -12.12 -6.53
N VAL A 83 -0.11 -11.32 -7.35
CA VAL A 83 0.81 -10.27 -6.86
C VAL A 83 0.06 -9.24 -6.03
N VAL A 84 -1.09 -8.78 -6.50
CA VAL A 84 -1.92 -7.82 -5.76
C VAL A 84 -2.50 -8.44 -4.49
N ARG A 85 -2.89 -9.72 -4.51
CA ARG A 85 -3.33 -10.45 -3.30
C ARG A 85 -2.23 -10.52 -2.25
N ALA A 86 -1.00 -10.83 -2.65
CA ALA A 86 0.13 -10.88 -1.73
C ALA A 86 0.37 -9.49 -1.11
N TYR A 87 0.32 -8.43 -1.92
CA TYR A 87 0.41 -7.06 -1.43
C TYR A 87 -0.70 -6.71 -0.45
N ALA A 88 -1.97 -6.95 -0.80
CA ALA A 88 -3.13 -6.61 0.04
C ALA A 88 -3.09 -7.31 1.40
N LYS A 89 -2.61 -8.56 1.46
CA LYS A 89 -2.45 -9.32 2.71
C LYS A 89 -1.28 -8.80 3.56
N GLY A 90 -0.14 -8.48 2.93
CA GLY A 90 1.08 -8.12 3.64
C GLY A 90 1.20 -6.63 4.02
N ARG A 91 0.47 -5.74 3.33
CA ARG A 91 0.71 -4.29 3.43
C ARG A 91 0.44 -3.73 4.82
N GLU A 92 -0.64 -4.16 5.47
CA GLU A 92 -0.98 -3.68 6.82
C GLU A 92 0.15 -3.96 7.82
N ALA A 93 0.62 -5.21 7.87
CA ALA A 93 1.70 -5.63 8.76
C ALA A 93 3.00 -4.85 8.51
N ALA A 94 3.39 -4.68 7.24
CA ALA A 94 4.56 -3.90 6.88
C ALA A 94 4.46 -2.43 7.30
N CYS A 95 3.27 -1.81 7.17
CA CYS A 95 3.03 -0.45 7.63
C CYS A 95 3.08 -0.34 9.16
N ARG A 96 2.52 -1.31 9.89
CA ARG A 96 2.60 -1.35 11.37
C ARG A 96 4.04 -1.46 11.86
N GLU A 97 4.85 -2.29 11.22
CA GLU A 97 6.28 -2.40 11.53
C GLU A 97 7.01 -1.07 11.29
N GLN A 98 6.74 -0.40 10.17
CA GLN A 98 7.32 0.92 9.89
C GLN A 98 6.89 1.97 10.91
N LEU A 99 5.62 1.94 11.34
CA LEU A 99 5.07 2.84 12.34
C LEU A 99 5.73 2.63 13.71
N ALA A 100 5.97 1.38 14.10
CA ALA A 100 6.69 1.04 15.33
C ALA A 100 8.12 1.61 15.31
N ARG A 101 8.86 1.38 14.23
CA ARG A 101 10.22 1.95 14.06
C ARG A 101 10.25 3.48 14.13
N LEU A 102 9.22 4.14 13.59
CA LEU A 102 9.08 5.60 13.64
C LEU A 102 8.81 6.13 15.06
N ARG A 103 8.17 5.32 15.93
CA ARG A 103 8.00 5.64 17.35
C ARG A 103 9.32 5.49 18.10
N ASP A 104 10.02 4.38 17.87
CA ASP A 104 11.27 4.05 18.59
C ASP A 104 12.38 5.05 18.29
N LYS A 105 12.54 5.45 17.03
CA LYS A 105 13.58 6.43 16.63
C LYS A 105 13.41 7.77 17.36
N HIS A 106 12.19 8.18 17.66
CA HIS A 106 11.94 9.42 18.37
C HIS A 106 12.28 9.31 19.87
N ASN A 107 12.01 8.18 20.52
CA ASN A 107 12.30 8.00 21.94
C ASN A 107 13.81 7.95 22.25
N ALA A 108 14.65 7.80 21.22
CA ALA A 108 16.11 7.74 21.31
C ALA A 108 16.81 9.09 21.01
N GLU A 109 16.08 10.11 20.56
CA GLU A 109 16.57 11.48 20.29
C GLU A 109 16.15 12.44 21.42
#